data_AF-A0A849BKF8-F1
#
_entry.id   AF-A0A849BKF8-F1
#
_cell.length_a   1.000
_cell.length_b   1.000
_cell.length_c   1.000
_cell.angle_alpha   90.00
_cell.angle_beta   90.00
_cell.angle_gamma   90.00
#
_symmetry.space_group_name_H-M   'P 1'
#
loop_
_entity.id
_entity.type
_entity.pdbx_description
1 polymer ?
#
loop_
_entity_poly.entity_id
_entity_poly.type
_entity_poly.pdbx_seq_one_letter_code
_entity_poly.pdbx_strand_id
1 'polypeptide(L)'
;VPCAVREERPGAPGRPRRWSAPWPPRVGEHDADRLGPDDGTAAAVLVPGCDRALVVDGDDALELRWGADHDQPVSLLLWRNLRGWPAGAPYRSTGLEPLLGATSDLAAAQQVSARGGASGDRGGAARLDASGQASWWLEVRTRRRPGPQDRPGQAVGASSPGGPSGP
;
A
#
# COMPACT_ATOMS: atom_id res chain seq x y z
N VAL A 1 16.54 6.66 -2.68
CA VAL A 1 15.27 7.09 -3.28
C VAL A 1 14.16 6.77 -2.28
N PRO A 2 13.24 7.67 -1.92
CA PRO A 2 12.24 7.35 -0.91
C PRO A 2 11.19 6.40 -1.51
N CYS A 3 11.22 5.13 -1.10
CA CYS A 3 10.13 4.21 -1.38
C CYS A 3 8.89 4.67 -0.60
N ALA A 4 7.76 4.78 -1.28
CA ALA A 4 6.50 5.23 -0.68
C ALA A 4 5.34 4.32 -1.10
N VAL A 5 4.44 4.04 -0.17
CA VAL A 5 3.17 3.39 -0.42
C VAL A 5 2.10 4.48 -0.58
N ARG A 6 1.10 4.25 -1.42
CA ARG A 6 -0.06 5.14 -1.58
C ARG A 6 -1.35 4.33 -1.61
N GLU A 7 -2.39 4.84 -0.95
CA GLU A 7 -3.77 4.40 -1.14
C GLU A 7 -4.31 5.07 -2.41
N GLU A 8 -4.78 4.29 -3.37
CA GLU A 8 -5.56 4.81 -4.50
C GLU A 8 -7.02 4.37 -4.37
N ARG A 9 -7.90 5.25 -3.90
CA ARG A 9 -9.33 4.94 -3.78
C ARG A 9 -10.05 5.06 -5.14
N PRO A 10 -10.94 4.11 -5.49
CA PRO A 10 -12.00 4.37 -6.47
C PRO A 10 -12.99 5.43 -5.97
N GLY A 11 -13.59 6.21 -6.87
CA GLY A 11 -14.59 7.24 -6.52
C GLY A 11 -16.04 6.72 -6.39
N ALA A 12 -16.80 7.37 -5.49
CA ALA A 12 -18.26 7.42 -5.29
C ALA A 12 -18.92 6.66 -4.08
N PRO A 13 -20.08 7.12 -3.53
CA PRO A 13 -20.36 7.22 -2.08
C PRO A 13 -21.29 6.14 -1.45
N GLY A 14 -21.27 6.08 -0.10
CA GLY A 14 -22.25 5.36 0.76
C GLY A 14 -21.59 4.61 1.93
N ARG A 15 -21.52 5.22 3.12
CA ARG A 15 -20.70 4.74 4.27
C ARG A 15 -21.51 4.08 5.39
N PRO A 16 -20.89 3.08 6.06
CA PRO A 16 -20.76 3.08 7.52
C PRO A 16 -19.32 3.39 7.95
N ARG A 17 -19.13 3.87 9.18
CA ARG A 17 -17.87 4.47 9.66
C ARG A 17 -16.80 3.42 9.99
N ARG A 18 -15.70 3.56 9.23
CA ARG A 18 -14.36 2.95 9.30
C ARG A 18 -13.68 3.12 10.67
N TRP A 19 -12.96 2.11 11.13
CA TRP A 19 -11.69 2.38 11.82
C TRP A 19 -10.71 2.88 10.76
N SER A 20 -10.68 4.20 10.54
CA SER A 20 -9.73 4.82 9.62
C SER A 20 -8.55 5.33 10.42
N ALA A 21 -7.38 4.70 10.24
CA ALA A 21 -6.18 5.52 10.26
C ALA A 21 -6.34 6.53 9.09
N PRO A 22 -6.12 7.84 9.30
CA PRO A 22 -5.98 8.76 8.18
C PRO A 22 -4.88 8.23 7.26
N TRP A 23 -5.00 8.43 5.95
CA TRP A 23 -3.87 8.24 5.06
C TRP A 23 -3.02 9.53 5.08
N PRO A 24 -1.70 9.47 5.26
CA PRO A 24 -0.90 8.26 5.46
C PRO A 24 -1.10 7.64 6.86
N PRO A 25 -1.18 6.30 6.97
CA PRO A 25 -1.21 5.63 8.26
C PRO A 25 0.03 6.01 9.07
N ARG A 26 -0.12 6.22 10.38
CA ARG A 26 0.98 6.62 11.26
C ARG A 26 1.33 5.52 12.26
N VAL A 27 2.63 5.42 12.56
CA VAL A 27 3.19 4.64 13.66
C VAL A 27 3.91 5.64 14.58
N GLY A 28 3.35 5.86 15.77
CA GLY A 28 3.84 6.92 16.65
C GLY A 28 3.73 8.28 15.95
N GLU A 29 4.87 8.98 15.85
CA GLU A 29 4.97 10.29 15.20
C GLU A 29 5.29 10.21 13.71
N HIS A 30 5.50 9.01 13.17
CA HIS A 30 5.98 8.82 11.81
C HIS A 30 4.91 8.28 10.87
N ASP A 31 4.95 8.74 9.62
CA ASP A 31 4.18 8.13 8.54
C ASP A 31 4.73 6.73 8.25
N ALA A 32 3.83 5.76 8.14
CA ALA A 32 4.15 4.37 7.84
C ALA A 32 4.23 4.11 6.32
N ASP A 33 3.76 5.05 5.50
CA ASP A 33 3.73 4.95 4.05
C ASP A 33 5.06 5.32 3.39
N ARG A 34 6.13 5.57 4.17
CA ARG A 34 7.47 5.88 3.65
C ARG A 34 8.53 5.00 4.28
N LEU A 35 9.41 4.49 3.43
CA LEU A 35 10.64 3.83 3.84
C LEU A 35 11.66 4.92 4.24
N GLY A 36 11.46 5.52 5.42
CA GLY A 36 12.29 6.58 6.01
C GLY A 36 13.69 6.12 6.46
N PRO A 37 14.53 7.02 7.04
CA PRO A 37 15.84 6.64 7.55
C PRO A 37 15.73 5.61 8.69
N ASP A 38 16.84 4.94 9.00
CA ASP A 38 16.88 4.01 10.13
C ASP A 38 16.56 4.76 11.43
N ASP A 39 15.58 4.25 12.18
CA ASP A 39 15.16 4.79 13.48
C ASP A 39 15.01 3.72 14.56
N GLY A 40 15.40 2.48 14.26
CA GLY A 40 15.36 1.35 15.19
C GLY A 40 13.96 0.83 15.47
N THR A 41 12.94 1.23 14.70
CA THR A 41 11.56 0.78 14.90
C THR A 41 11.17 -0.37 13.98
N ALA A 42 10.26 -1.22 14.46
CA ALA A 42 9.52 -2.19 13.67
C ALA A 42 8.04 -2.10 14.06
N ALA A 43 7.17 -1.90 13.09
CA ALA A 43 5.75 -1.66 13.34
C ALA A 43 4.87 -2.05 12.15
N ALA A 44 3.60 -2.32 12.45
CA ALA A 44 2.59 -2.61 11.46
C ALA A 44 1.32 -1.78 11.74
N VAL A 45 0.65 -1.35 10.68
CA VAL A 45 -0.62 -0.64 10.71
C VAL A 45 -1.61 -1.35 9.81
N LEU A 46 -2.77 -1.62 10.36
CA LEU A 46 -3.90 -2.16 9.62
C LEU A 46 -4.70 -1.02 9.01
N VAL A 47 -5.05 -1.14 7.73
CA VAL A 47 -5.90 -0.21 6.98
C VAL A 47 -7.15 -0.97 6.51
N PRO A 48 -8.23 -0.96 7.32
CA PRO A 48 -9.46 -1.68 7.01
C PRO A 48 -10.15 -1.16 5.74
N GLY A 49 -10.65 -2.06 4.91
CA GLY A 49 -11.34 -1.73 3.66
C GLY A 49 -10.42 -1.07 2.62
N CYS A 50 -9.11 -1.28 2.74
CA CYS A 50 -8.17 -1.04 1.65
C CYS A 50 -8.12 -2.30 0.79
N ASP A 51 -8.28 -2.10 -0.52
CA ASP A 51 -8.33 -3.14 -1.56
C ASP A 51 -7.34 -2.84 -2.71
N ARG A 52 -6.57 -1.76 -2.56
CA ARG A 52 -5.63 -1.26 -3.56
C ARG A 52 -4.50 -0.48 -2.91
N ALA A 53 -3.27 -0.74 -3.38
CA ALA A 53 -2.09 -0.02 -2.96
C ALA A 53 -1.11 0.17 -4.12
N LEU A 54 -0.38 1.27 -4.11
CA LEU A 54 0.71 1.55 -5.04
C LEU A 54 2.01 1.72 -4.27
N VAL A 55 3.00 0.88 -4.55
CA VAL A 55 4.38 1.09 -4.10
C VAL A 55 5.11 1.86 -5.19
N VAL A 56 5.80 2.92 -4.81
CA VAL A 56 6.63 3.75 -5.70
C VAL A 56 8.05 3.70 -5.20
N ASP A 57 8.98 3.25 -6.04
CA ASP A 57 10.42 3.29 -5.80
C ASP A 57 11.12 3.97 -6.97
N GLY A 58 11.42 5.26 -6.80
CA GLY A 58 11.95 6.08 -7.90
C GLY A 58 10.98 6.12 -9.09
N ASP A 59 11.45 5.64 -10.24
CA ASP A 59 10.66 5.57 -11.47
C ASP A 59 9.86 4.27 -11.60
N ASP A 60 10.11 3.30 -10.72
CA ASP A 60 9.40 2.02 -10.67
C ASP A 60 8.16 2.14 -9.78
N ALA A 61 7.09 1.46 -10.19
CA ALA A 61 5.86 1.37 -9.43
C ALA A 61 5.26 -0.04 -9.50
N LEU A 62 4.77 -0.51 -8.36
CA LEU A 62 4.06 -1.78 -8.20
C LEU A 62 2.66 -1.48 -7.66
N GLU A 63 1.66 -1.71 -8.48
CA GLU A 63 0.25 -1.58 -8.13
C GLU A 63 -0.30 -2.96 -7.73
N LEU A 64 -0.95 -3.02 -6.58
CA LEU A 64 -1.68 -4.18 -6.10
C LEU A 64 -3.15 -3.82 -6.01
N ARG A 65 -4.02 -4.71 -6.48
CA ARG A 65 -5.46 -4.68 -6.24
C ARG A 65 -5.90 -6.06 -5.79
N TRP A 66 -6.76 -6.15 -4.80
CA TRP A 66 -7.26 -7.43 -4.33
C TRP A 66 -8.71 -7.33 -3.93
N GLY A 67 -9.35 -8.48 -3.87
CA GLY A 67 -10.74 -8.58 -3.47
C GLY A 67 -11.10 -10.00 -3.17
N ALA A 68 -12.31 -10.18 -2.67
CA ALA A 68 -12.91 -11.47 -2.46
C ALA A 68 -14.35 -11.47 -2.94
N ASP A 69 -14.81 -12.64 -3.35
CA ASP A 69 -16.18 -12.82 -3.77
C ASP A 69 -17.13 -12.68 -2.56
N HIS A 70 -18.42 -12.49 -2.83
CA HIS A 70 -19.46 -12.43 -1.79
C HIS A 70 -19.28 -11.33 -0.73
N ASP A 71 -18.75 -10.16 -1.12
CA ASP A 71 -18.61 -8.97 -0.27
C ASP A 71 -17.81 -9.20 1.03
N GLN A 72 -16.91 -10.18 1.02
CA GLN A 72 -16.02 -10.48 2.13
C GLN A 72 -15.16 -9.25 2.47
N PRO A 73 -14.90 -8.99 3.76
CA PRO A 73 -14.04 -7.88 4.14
C PRO A 73 -12.62 -8.09 3.59
N VAL A 74 -12.01 -7.01 3.12
CA VAL A 74 -10.57 -6.97 2.79
C VAL A 74 -9.90 -5.81 3.52
N SER A 75 -8.62 -5.97 3.78
CA SER A 75 -7.80 -4.92 4.40
C SER A 75 -6.36 -4.98 3.89
N LEU A 76 -5.57 -3.99 4.28
CA LEU A 76 -4.12 -3.95 4.08
C LEU A 76 -3.44 -3.94 5.43
N LEU A 77 -2.45 -4.81 5.65
CA LEU A 77 -1.47 -4.63 6.70
C LEU A 77 -0.23 -4.02 6.06
N LEU A 78 0.08 -2.78 6.44
CA LEU A 78 1.28 -2.08 6.04
C LEU A 78 2.29 -2.17 7.18
N TRP A 79 3.46 -2.72 6.93
CA TRP A 79 4.52 -2.80 7.92
C TRP A 79 5.79 -2.12 7.47
N ARG A 80 6.55 -1.65 8.45
CA ARG A 80 7.85 -1.01 8.29
C ARG A 80 8.80 -1.55 9.35
N ASN A 81 10.02 -1.83 8.92
CA ASN A 81 11.13 -2.20 9.79
C ASN A 81 12.31 -1.33 9.38
N LEU A 82 12.66 -0.37 10.22
CA LEU A 82 13.76 0.58 10.00
C LEU A 82 14.91 0.22 10.95
N ARG A 83 15.33 -1.05 10.87
CA ARG A 83 16.31 -1.72 11.74
C ARG A 83 15.86 -1.94 13.18
N GLY A 84 14.58 -2.20 13.41
CA GLY A 84 14.05 -2.52 14.75
C GLY A 84 13.97 -4.02 15.07
N TRP A 85 13.85 -4.89 14.07
CA TRP A 85 13.66 -6.32 14.29
C TRP A 85 14.37 -7.20 13.23
N PRO A 86 14.78 -8.44 13.56
CA PRO A 86 14.97 -8.97 14.91
C PRO A 86 16.19 -8.32 15.59
N ALA A 87 16.23 -8.34 16.93
CA ALA A 87 17.26 -7.66 17.72
C ALA A 87 18.72 -8.05 17.34
N GLY A 88 18.95 -9.30 16.94
CA GLY A 88 20.28 -9.80 16.58
C GLY A 88 20.70 -9.53 15.12
N ALA A 89 19.75 -9.23 14.23
CA ALA A 89 20.01 -9.03 12.80
C ALA A 89 18.98 -8.07 12.18
N PRO A 90 18.91 -6.82 12.66
CA PRO A 90 17.85 -5.91 12.25
C PRO A 90 18.01 -5.51 10.79
N TYR A 91 16.91 -5.55 10.05
CA TYR A 91 16.88 -5.23 8.62
C TYR A 91 16.01 -4.01 8.32
N ARG A 92 16.22 -3.43 7.13
CA ARG A 92 15.51 -2.24 6.66
C ARG A 92 14.57 -2.61 5.51
N SER A 93 13.27 -2.47 5.70
CA SER A 93 12.26 -2.77 4.68
C SER A 93 10.87 -2.20 5.01
N THR A 94 10.01 -2.14 4.01
CA THR A 94 8.57 -1.92 4.16
C THR A 94 7.86 -3.02 3.39
N GLY A 95 6.71 -3.46 3.86
CA GLY A 95 5.92 -4.48 3.20
C GLY A 95 4.43 -4.20 3.30
N LEU A 96 3.73 -4.76 2.32
CA LEU A 96 2.30 -4.69 2.19
C LEU A 96 1.79 -6.12 2.18
N GLU A 97 0.81 -6.39 3.01
CA GLU A 97 0.15 -7.69 3.06
C GLU A 97 -1.33 -7.44 2.78
N PRO A 98 -1.83 -7.81 1.58
CA PRO A 98 -3.26 -7.90 1.32
C PRO A 98 -3.91 -8.92 2.26
N LEU A 99 -5.01 -8.56 2.92
CA LEU A 99 -5.74 -9.45 3.82
C LEU A 99 -7.14 -9.73 3.32
N LEU A 100 -7.55 -10.98 3.53
CA LEU A 100 -8.93 -11.40 3.63
C LEU A 100 -9.35 -11.30 5.09
N GLY A 101 -10.33 -10.46 5.39
CA GLY A 101 -10.67 -10.06 6.75
C GLY A 101 -10.48 -8.57 6.98
N ALA A 102 -11.22 -8.06 7.95
CA ALA A 102 -11.11 -6.67 8.41
C ALA A 102 -9.94 -6.46 9.38
N THR A 103 -9.39 -7.52 9.97
CA THR A 103 -8.29 -7.51 10.96
C THR A 103 -7.36 -8.70 10.76
N SER A 104 -6.12 -8.60 11.24
CA SER A 104 -5.15 -9.70 11.27
C SER A 104 -5.32 -10.65 12.45
N ASP A 105 -6.08 -10.24 13.48
CA ASP A 105 -6.36 -11.04 14.68
C ASP A 105 -7.79 -11.58 14.68
N LEU A 106 -7.94 -12.88 14.97
CA LEU A 106 -9.23 -13.57 14.94
C LEU A 106 -10.15 -13.14 16.10
N ALA A 107 -9.61 -12.90 17.29
CA ALA A 107 -10.40 -12.47 18.43
C ALA A 107 -10.96 -11.06 18.21
N ALA A 108 -10.15 -10.15 17.67
CA ALA A 108 -10.58 -8.82 17.24
C ALA A 108 -11.66 -8.90 16.16
N ALA A 109 -11.49 -9.78 15.16
CA ALA A 109 -12.50 -10.02 14.13
C ALA A 109 -13.84 -10.52 14.71
N GLN A 110 -13.79 -11.41 15.70
CA GLN A 110 -14.99 -11.91 16.39
C GLN A 110 -15.67 -10.81 17.20
N GLN A 111 -14.90 -9.94 17.87
CA GLN A 111 -15.44 -8.79 18.60
C GLN A 111 -16.14 -7.79 17.68
N VAL A 112 -15.59 -7.53 16.49
CA VAL A 112 -16.23 -6.68 15.47
C VAL A 112 -17.54 -7.32 15.02
N SER A 113 -17.54 -8.62 14.75
CA SER A 113 -18.74 -9.36 14.34
C SER A 113 -19.83 -9.35 15.40
N ALA A 114 -19.49 -9.47 16.68
CA ALA A 114 -20.43 -9.48 17.80
C ALA A 114 -21.10 -8.11 18.05
N ARG A 115 -20.44 -7.01 17.65
CA ARG A 115 -20.97 -5.64 17.77
C ARG A 115 -21.89 -5.24 16.60
N GLY A 116 -21.76 -5.91 15.45
CA GLY A 116 -22.63 -5.72 14.28
C GLY A 116 -23.92 -6.52 14.39
N GLY A 117 -24.89 -6.01 15.14
CA GLY A 117 -26.24 -6.60 15.20
C GLY A 117 -27.05 -6.29 13.93
N ALA A 118 -27.67 -7.33 13.35
CA ALA A 118 -28.75 -7.34 12.34
C ALA A 118 -28.59 -6.56 11.01
N SER A 119 -27.64 -5.64 10.88
CA SER A 119 -27.27 -4.98 9.64
C SER A 119 -25.98 -5.62 9.15
N GLY A 120 -25.94 -6.12 7.91
CA GLY A 120 -24.81 -6.81 7.27
C GLY A 120 -23.51 -6.01 7.18
N ASP A 121 -22.93 -5.65 8.32
CA ASP A 121 -21.66 -4.97 8.44
C ASP A 121 -20.54 -5.91 7.95
N ARG A 122 -19.81 -5.44 6.94
CA ARG A 122 -18.60 -6.06 6.37
C ARG A 122 -17.40 -5.96 7.32
N GLY A 123 -17.61 -6.20 8.61
CA GLY A 123 -16.59 -6.16 9.64
C GLY A 123 -16.38 -7.56 10.22
N GLY A 124 -15.15 -8.05 10.21
CA GLY A 124 -14.80 -9.32 10.87
C GLY A 124 -13.85 -10.18 10.05
N ALA A 125 -13.78 -11.46 10.40
CA ALA A 125 -12.96 -12.44 9.71
C ALA A 125 -13.57 -12.76 8.34
N ALA A 126 -12.72 -13.12 7.38
CA ALA A 126 -13.19 -13.78 6.17
C ALA A 126 -13.93 -15.07 6.54
N ARG A 127 -15.01 -15.36 5.82
CA ARG A 127 -15.88 -16.53 6.07
C ARG A 127 -15.74 -17.53 4.94
N LEU A 128 -15.84 -18.79 5.28
CA LEU A 128 -16.03 -19.85 4.30
C LEU A 128 -17.51 -19.93 3.91
N ASP A 129 -17.79 -20.29 2.67
CA ASP A 129 -19.14 -20.59 2.19
C ASP A 129 -19.64 -21.94 2.73
N ALA A 130 -20.85 -22.37 2.31
CA ALA A 130 -21.45 -23.63 2.74
C ALA A 130 -20.63 -24.88 2.33
N SER A 131 -19.73 -24.76 1.35
CA SER A 131 -18.83 -25.82 0.92
C SER A 131 -17.48 -25.80 1.67
N GLY A 132 -17.26 -24.82 2.53
CA GLY A 132 -15.99 -24.63 3.23
C GLY A 132 -14.94 -23.91 2.38
N GLN A 133 -15.34 -23.15 1.35
CA GLN A 133 -14.43 -22.46 0.45
C GLN A 133 -14.53 -20.93 0.58
N ALA A 134 -13.44 -20.24 0.25
CA ALA A 134 -13.44 -18.79 0.06
C ALA A 134 -12.64 -18.45 -1.20
N SER A 135 -13.25 -17.65 -2.07
CA SER A 135 -12.65 -17.21 -3.33
C SER A 135 -12.16 -15.78 -3.21
N TRP A 136 -10.96 -15.55 -3.73
CA TRP A 136 -10.29 -14.26 -3.71
C TRP A 136 -9.39 -14.08 -4.92
N TRP A 137 -9.02 -12.83 -5.18
CA TRP A 137 -8.13 -12.48 -6.28
C TRP A 137 -7.13 -11.41 -5.86
N LEU A 138 -5.98 -11.43 -6.53
CA LEU A 138 -4.93 -10.43 -6.45
C LEU A 138 -4.45 -10.12 -7.86
N GLU A 139 -4.54 -8.86 -8.23
CA GLU A 139 -3.94 -8.30 -9.43
C GLU A 139 -2.67 -7.55 -9.05
N VAL A 140 -1.58 -7.84 -9.76
CA VAL A 140 -0.28 -7.20 -9.59
C VAL A 140 0.12 -6.58 -10.93
N ARG A 141 0.38 -5.27 -10.94
CA ARG A 141 0.84 -4.55 -12.13
C ARG A 141 2.10 -3.78 -11.84
N THR A 142 3.12 -3.96 -12.67
CA THR A 142 4.34 -3.16 -12.62
C THR A 142 4.28 -2.08 -13.68
N ARG A 143 4.85 -0.91 -13.36
CA ARG A 143 5.04 0.20 -14.29
C ARG A 143 6.41 0.79 -14.05
N ARG A 144 7.08 1.20 -15.12
CA ARG A 144 8.26 2.07 -15.05
C ARG A 144 7.93 3.37 -15.78
N ARG A 145 8.21 4.51 -15.17
CA ARG A 145 8.17 5.78 -15.91
C ARG A 145 9.36 5.82 -16.87
N PRO A 146 9.17 6.13 -18.16
CA PRO A 146 10.29 6.38 -19.06
C PRO A 146 11.10 7.54 -18.48
N GLY A 147 12.41 7.33 -18.38
CA GLY A 147 13.32 8.34 -17.86
C GLY A 147 13.35 9.57 -18.78
N PRO A 148 13.96 10.69 -18.35
CA PRO A 148 14.15 11.86 -19.20
C PRO A 148 14.81 11.54 -20.56
N GLN A 149 15.58 10.45 -20.64
CA GLN A 149 16.29 9.99 -21.84
C GLN A 149 15.44 9.17 -22.82
N ASP A 150 14.25 8.69 -22.40
CA ASP A 150 13.35 7.85 -23.21
C ASP A 150 12.23 8.65 -23.90
N ARG A 151 12.30 9.99 -23.91
CA ARG A 151 11.39 10.81 -24.72
C ARG A 151 11.88 10.86 -26.16
N PRO A 152 11.21 10.23 -27.14
CA PRO A 152 11.51 10.50 -28.54
C PRO A 152 11.17 11.96 -28.83
N GLY A 153 12.20 12.79 -29.07
CA GLY A 153 11.99 14.14 -29.62
C GLY A 153 12.86 15.28 -29.09
N GLN A 154 13.73 15.10 -28.09
CA GLN A 154 14.68 16.18 -27.76
C GLN A 154 15.93 16.07 -28.64
N ALA A 155 15.81 16.59 -29.86
CA ALA A 155 16.95 16.86 -30.73
C ALA A 155 17.99 17.65 -29.94
N VAL A 156 19.20 17.10 -29.84
CA VAL A 156 20.37 17.79 -29.32
C VAL A 156 20.56 19.02 -30.20
N GLY A 157 20.24 20.20 -29.67
CA GLY A 157 20.48 21.46 -30.35
C GLY A 157 21.95 21.55 -30.71
N ALA A 158 22.23 21.64 -32.01
CA ALA A 158 23.58 21.79 -32.53
C ALA A 158 24.24 23.03 -31.91
N SER A 159 25.31 22.82 -31.15
CA SER A 159 26.23 23.88 -30.75
C SER A 159 26.75 24.57 -32.01
N SER A 160 26.46 25.84 -32.18
CA SER A 160 27.04 26.65 -33.26
C SER A 160 28.55 26.78 -33.05
N PRO A 161 29.39 26.57 -34.08
CA PRO A 161 30.82 26.80 -33.96
C PRO A 161 31.08 28.31 -33.90
N GLY A 162 31.92 28.72 -32.94
CA GLY A 162 32.36 30.09 -32.77
C GLY A 162 33.04 30.63 -34.03
N GLY A 163 32.65 31.85 -34.42
CA GLY A 163 33.33 32.60 -35.46
C GLY A 163 34.70 33.10 -34.96
N PRO A 164 35.71 33.20 -35.85
CA PRO A 164 37.04 33.62 -35.46
C PRO A 164 37.11 35.14 -35.22
N SER A 165 37.85 35.50 -34.17
CA SER A 165 38.28 36.86 -33.88
C SER A 165 39.42 37.30 -34.79
N GLY A 166 39.37 38.54 -35.25
CA GLY A 166 40.55 39.33 -35.62
C GLY A 166 40.27 40.41 -36.68
N PRO A 167 41.21 41.32 -36.95
CA PRO A 167 42.28 41.87 -36.08
C PRO A 167 41.88 43.19 -35.39
#